data_AF-A0A0S2HWR8-F1
#
_entry.id   AF-A0A0S2HWR8-F1
#
_cell.length_a   1.000
_cell.length_b   1.000
_cell.length_c   1.000
_cell.angle_alpha   90.00
_cell.angle_beta   90.00
_cell.angle_gamma   90.00
#
_symmetry.space_group_name_H-M   'P 1'
#
loop_
_entity.id
_entity.type
_entity.pdbx_description
1 polymer ?
#
loop_
_entity_poly.entity_id
_entity_poly.type
_entity_poly.pdbx_seq_one_letter_code
_entity_poly.pdbx_strand_id
1 'polypeptide(L)'
;MQDYKKVPLTKSDIRTLKLQFRPGILFPLMLLVPGVVVVMTIANINPELFLIAGIDLTWLLIILVIGLTALMHFNMTKNYRADIKNKVKNVFLKPIQKLEEKRDFEAGSGTLYVGQEMNAFKTYYVIVDNVRHRIDEEVYKELDPNGEVAFHYAPVSNYLINIDRPE
;
A
#
# COMPACT_ATOMS: atom_id res chain seq x y z
N MET A 1 -17.95 21.47 -3.62
CA MET A 1 -16.80 21.13 -2.74
C MET A 1 -17.35 20.14 -1.73
N GLN A 2 -16.83 18.90 -1.67
CA GLN A 2 -17.18 18.00 -0.57
C GLN A 2 -16.53 18.56 0.69
N ASP A 3 -17.33 18.87 1.70
CA ASP A 3 -16.81 19.28 3.00
C ASP A 3 -16.04 18.13 3.64
N TYR A 4 -14.83 18.43 4.09
CA TYR A 4 -13.99 17.46 4.77
C TYR A 4 -13.46 18.04 6.07
N LYS A 5 -13.48 17.23 7.12
CA LYS A 5 -12.97 17.60 8.45
C LYS A 5 -11.51 17.15 8.55
N LYS A 6 -10.62 18.04 8.99
CA LYS A 6 -9.23 17.68 9.31
C LYS A 6 -9.15 17.16 10.74
N VAL A 7 -8.63 15.96 10.91
CA VAL A 7 -8.48 15.27 12.20
C VAL A 7 -7.00 14.86 12.38
N PRO A 8 -6.44 14.87 13.60
CA PRO A 8 -5.09 14.39 13.82
C PRO A 8 -4.92 12.90 13.50
N LEU A 9 -3.71 12.50 13.09
CA LEU A 9 -3.36 11.07 12.94
C LEU A 9 -3.24 10.39 14.30
N THR A 10 -3.75 9.16 14.36
CA THR A 10 -3.53 8.24 15.48
C THR A 10 -2.24 7.42 15.28
N LYS A 11 -1.81 6.69 16.33
CA LYS A 11 -0.64 5.80 16.23
C LYS A 11 -0.86 4.64 15.25
N SER A 12 -2.09 4.12 15.15
CA SER A 12 -2.45 3.08 14.19
C SER A 12 -2.38 3.62 12.75
N ASP A 13 -2.91 4.82 12.50
CA ASP A 13 -2.84 5.47 11.18
C ASP A 13 -1.40 5.61 10.69
N ILE A 14 -0.49 6.06 11.56
CA ILE A 14 0.94 6.19 11.25
C ILE A 14 1.56 4.83 10.93
N ARG A 15 1.17 3.78 11.66
CA ARG A 15 1.64 2.41 11.39
C ARG A 15 1.19 1.96 10.00
N THR A 16 -0.07 2.17 9.66
CA THR A 16 -0.63 1.84 8.33
C THR A 16 0.11 2.56 7.20
N LEU A 17 0.36 3.87 7.34
CA LEU A 17 1.13 4.64 6.35
C LEU A 17 2.58 4.15 6.20
N LYS A 18 3.23 3.76 7.30
CA LYS A 18 4.58 3.18 7.26
C LYS A 18 4.61 1.83 6.55
N LEU A 19 3.54 1.03 6.62
CA LEU A 19 3.46 -0.23 5.87
C LEU A 19 3.45 0.01 4.36
N GLN A 20 2.90 1.14 3.91
CA GLN A 20 2.94 1.54 2.50
C GLN A 20 4.34 1.95 2.00
N PHE A 21 5.35 2.00 2.87
CA PHE A 21 6.74 2.19 2.43
C PHE A 21 7.33 0.90 1.87
N ARG A 22 6.77 -0.27 2.20
CA ARG A 22 7.32 -1.58 1.81
C ARG A 22 7.50 -1.73 0.30
N PRO A 23 6.51 -1.39 -0.57
CA PRO A 23 6.72 -1.42 -2.02
C PRO A 23 7.86 -0.49 -2.45
N GLY A 24 7.95 0.69 -1.83
CA GLY A 24 9.02 1.65 -2.06
C GLY A 24 10.42 1.16 -1.64
N ILE A 25 10.53 0.03 -0.94
CA ILE A 25 11.82 -0.62 -0.63
C ILE A 25 12.02 -1.85 -1.52
N LEU A 26 10.97 -2.68 -1.66
CA LEU A 26 11.03 -3.92 -2.42
C LEU A 26 11.36 -3.67 -3.90
N PHE A 27 10.66 -2.74 -4.57
CA PHE A 27 10.88 -2.49 -5.98
C PHE A 27 12.29 -1.93 -6.29
N PRO A 28 12.81 -0.93 -5.57
CA PRO A 28 14.19 -0.49 -5.76
C PRO A 28 15.20 -1.60 -5.50
N LEU A 29 14.97 -2.46 -4.51
CA LEU A 29 15.88 -3.58 -4.21
C LEU A 29 15.87 -4.64 -5.32
N MET A 30 14.72 -4.91 -5.91
CA MET A 30 14.58 -5.77 -7.09
C MET A 30 15.29 -5.22 -8.33
N LEU A 31 15.56 -3.91 -8.41
CA LEU A 31 16.39 -3.33 -9.46
C LEU A 31 17.87 -3.32 -9.07
N LEU A 32 18.17 -2.96 -7.81
CA LEU A 32 19.53 -2.80 -7.32
C LEU A 32 20.33 -4.10 -7.40
N VAL A 33 19.80 -5.20 -6.84
CA VAL A 33 20.55 -6.46 -6.75
C VAL A 33 20.83 -7.04 -8.14
N PRO A 34 19.83 -7.26 -9.02
CA PRO A 34 20.10 -7.76 -10.36
C PRO A 34 20.91 -6.78 -11.21
N GLY A 35 20.65 -5.47 -11.09
CA GLY A 35 21.38 -4.45 -11.85
C GLY A 35 22.88 -4.47 -11.57
N VAL A 36 23.26 -4.53 -10.29
CA VAL A 36 24.68 -4.64 -9.89
C VAL A 36 25.27 -5.98 -10.33
N VAL A 37 24.55 -7.09 -10.15
CA VAL A 37 25.02 -8.43 -10.57
C VAL A 37 25.27 -8.48 -12.08
N VAL A 38 24.37 -7.92 -12.89
CA VAL A 38 24.52 -7.87 -14.35
C VAL A 38 25.74 -7.05 -14.74
N VAL A 39 25.91 -5.84 -14.17
CA VAL A 39 27.08 -4.99 -14.46
C VAL A 39 28.38 -5.72 -14.09
N MET A 40 28.46 -6.32 -12.90
CA MET A 40 29.65 -7.08 -12.50
C MET A 40 29.89 -8.30 -13.38
N THR A 41 28.85 -9.04 -13.75
CA THR A 41 28.99 -10.24 -14.58
C THR A 41 29.54 -9.89 -15.96
N ILE A 42 29.00 -8.83 -16.59
CA ILE A 42 29.49 -8.37 -17.89
C ILE A 42 30.93 -7.88 -17.79
N ALA A 43 31.27 -7.11 -16.76
CA ALA A 43 32.63 -6.60 -16.54
C ALA A 43 33.66 -7.73 -16.38
N ASN A 44 33.28 -8.85 -15.74
CA ASN A 44 34.16 -10.01 -15.56
C ASN A 44 34.31 -10.87 -16.83
N ILE A 45 33.24 -11.03 -17.62
CA ILE A 45 33.29 -11.86 -18.83
C ILE A 45 33.97 -11.11 -19.98
N ASN A 46 33.62 -9.84 -20.17
CA ASN A 46 34.02 -9.02 -21.31
C ASN A 46 34.37 -7.59 -20.84
N PRO A 47 35.53 -7.38 -20.20
CA PRO A 47 35.90 -6.08 -19.63
C PRO A 47 35.99 -4.98 -20.70
N GLU A 48 36.29 -5.33 -21.95
CA GLU A 48 36.39 -4.40 -23.08
C GLU A 48 35.08 -3.66 -23.39
N LEU A 49 33.92 -4.22 -23.03
CA LEU A 49 32.61 -3.58 -23.24
C LEU A 49 32.42 -2.29 -22.45
N PHE A 50 33.10 -2.15 -21.30
CA PHE A 50 32.99 -0.98 -20.43
C PHE A 50 34.23 -0.08 -20.49
N LEU A 51 35.20 -0.41 -21.34
CA LEU A 51 36.38 0.40 -21.60
C LEU A 51 36.08 1.36 -22.76
N ILE A 52 35.91 2.64 -22.44
CA ILE A 52 35.78 3.71 -23.44
C ILE A 52 37.00 4.62 -23.31
N ALA A 53 37.78 4.74 -24.38
CA ALA A 53 39.01 5.55 -24.40
C ALA A 53 40.00 5.20 -23.27
N GLY A 54 40.07 3.93 -22.87
CA GLY A 54 40.95 3.45 -21.80
C GLY A 54 40.44 3.71 -20.38
N ILE A 55 39.22 4.24 -20.23
CA ILE A 55 38.56 4.48 -18.94
C ILE A 55 37.59 3.34 -18.67
N ASP A 56 37.74 2.69 -17.51
CA ASP A 56 36.78 1.70 -17.00
C ASP A 56 35.54 2.39 -16.42
N LEU A 57 34.39 2.20 -17.06
CA LEU A 57 33.11 2.79 -16.67
C LEU A 57 32.29 1.90 -15.72
N THR A 58 32.78 0.73 -15.31
CA THR A 58 32.04 -0.23 -14.48
C THR A 58 31.53 0.41 -13.18
N TRP A 59 32.39 1.16 -12.49
CA TRP A 59 32.02 1.86 -11.26
C TRP A 59 30.99 2.97 -11.49
N LEU A 60 31.09 3.68 -12.62
CA LEU A 60 30.12 4.72 -12.97
C LEU A 60 28.73 4.12 -13.23
N LEU A 61 28.65 2.96 -13.89
CA LEU A 61 27.40 2.24 -14.10
C LEU A 61 26.79 1.74 -12.77
N ILE A 62 27.60 1.24 -11.85
CA ILE A 62 27.13 0.85 -10.51
C ILE A 62 26.56 2.06 -9.75
N ILE A 63 27.28 3.19 -9.76
CA ILE A 63 26.81 4.44 -9.14
C ILE A 63 25.48 4.88 -9.76
N LEU A 64 25.34 4.75 -11.09
CA LEU A 64 24.10 5.07 -11.79
C LEU A 64 22.93 4.19 -11.32
N VAL A 65 23.13 2.87 -11.20
CA VAL A 65 22.12 1.92 -10.70
C VAL A 65 21.72 2.28 -9.26
N ILE A 66 22.69 2.60 -8.40
CA ILE A 66 22.42 3.03 -7.02
C ILE A 66 21.64 4.36 -7.01
N GLY A 67 22.03 5.33 -7.85
CA GLY A 67 21.35 6.62 -7.95
C GLY A 67 19.90 6.48 -8.39
N LEU A 68 19.64 5.64 -9.41
CA LEU A 68 18.29 5.35 -9.90
C LEU A 68 17.42 4.67 -8.83
N THR A 69 17.98 3.70 -8.10
CA THR A 69 17.24 2.98 -7.06
C THR A 69 16.92 3.90 -5.86
N ALA A 70 17.85 4.77 -5.47
CA ALA A 70 17.62 5.79 -4.46
C ALA A 70 16.54 6.80 -4.88
N LEU A 71 16.57 7.25 -6.14
CA LEU A 71 15.57 8.16 -6.70
C LEU A 71 14.19 7.51 -6.74
N MET A 72 14.12 6.23 -7.11
CA MET A 72 12.88 5.45 -7.12
C MET A 72 12.31 5.32 -5.71
N HIS A 73 13.13 4.93 -4.72
CA HIS A 73 12.72 4.84 -3.32
C HIS A 73 12.17 6.17 -2.80
N PHE A 74 12.88 7.27 -3.08
CA PHE A 74 12.45 8.60 -2.67
C PHE A 74 11.10 8.96 -3.29
N ASN A 75 10.93 8.77 -4.60
CA ASN A 75 9.68 9.10 -5.28
C ASN A 75 8.49 8.27 -4.81
N MET A 76 8.69 6.99 -4.52
CA MET A 76 7.62 6.12 -4.04
C MET A 76 7.20 6.42 -2.58
N THR A 77 8.11 6.95 -1.76
CA THR A 77 7.85 7.16 -0.32
C THR A 77 7.60 8.62 0.07
N LYS A 78 7.94 9.60 -0.77
CA LYS A 78 7.86 11.03 -0.44
C LYS A 78 6.49 11.49 0.03
N ASN A 79 5.41 11.05 -0.62
CA ASN A 79 4.05 11.49 -0.31
C ASN A 79 3.62 10.96 1.06
N TYR A 80 3.86 9.68 1.33
CA TYR A 80 3.54 9.09 2.63
C TYR A 80 4.40 9.68 3.77
N ARG A 81 5.67 10.04 3.51
CA ARG A 81 6.50 10.78 4.47
C ARG A 81 5.91 12.17 4.76
N ALA A 82 5.43 12.86 3.73
CA ALA A 82 4.77 14.16 3.89
C ALA A 82 3.47 14.02 4.72
N ASP A 83 2.67 12.98 4.49
CA ASP A 83 1.47 12.71 5.29
C ASP A 83 1.78 12.47 6.76
N ILE A 84 2.79 11.65 7.06
CA ILE A 84 3.23 11.41 8.44
C ILE A 84 3.76 12.70 9.08
N LYS A 85 4.46 13.55 8.33
CA LYS A 85 4.97 14.84 8.81
C LYS A 85 3.84 15.83 9.11
N ASN A 86 2.79 15.85 8.28
CA ASN A 86 1.65 16.74 8.42
C ASN A 86 0.76 16.39 9.61
N LYS A 87 0.79 15.12 10.09
CA LYS A 87 0.05 14.64 11.27
C LYS A 87 -1.46 14.87 11.21
N VAL A 88 -2.03 15.09 10.02
CA VAL A 88 -3.48 15.28 9.81
C VAL A 88 -4.01 14.33 8.74
N LYS A 89 -5.26 13.91 8.90
CA LYS A 89 -6.06 13.13 7.95
C LYS A 89 -7.33 13.90 7.60
N ASN A 90 -7.79 13.75 6.37
CA ASN A 90 -9.05 14.32 5.88
C ASN A 90 -10.15 13.28 6.06
N VAL A 91 -11.26 13.67 6.70
CA VAL A 91 -12.42 12.82 6.91
C VAL A 91 -13.55 13.28 6.00
N PHE A 92 -14.03 12.36 5.18
CA PHE A 92 -15.15 12.56 4.27
C PHE A 92 -16.31 11.71 4.73
N LEU A 93 -17.44 12.34 5.02
CA LEU A 93 -18.68 11.64 5.26
C LEU A 93 -19.32 11.32 3.92
N LYS A 94 -19.72 10.07 3.74
CA LYS A 94 -20.40 9.62 2.53
C LYS A 94 -21.66 8.85 2.89
N PRO A 95 -22.76 9.04 2.14
CA PRO A 95 -24.00 8.31 2.38
C PRO A 95 -23.81 6.83 2.04
N ILE A 96 -24.33 5.96 2.91
CA ILE A 96 -24.33 4.52 2.69
C ILE A 96 -25.41 4.19 1.68
N GLN A 97 -25.06 3.43 0.64
CA GLN A 97 -26.03 2.92 -0.32
C GLN A 97 -26.59 1.56 0.12
N LYS A 98 -25.71 0.71 0.66
CA LYS A 98 -26.05 -0.64 1.11
C LYS A 98 -24.98 -1.19 2.05
N LEU A 99 -25.43 -1.96 3.04
CA LEU A 99 -24.59 -2.84 3.87
C LEU A 99 -24.76 -4.29 3.39
N GLU A 100 -23.65 -5.02 3.28
CA GLU A 100 -23.64 -6.40 2.80
C GLU A 100 -22.78 -7.29 3.72
N GLU A 101 -23.37 -8.34 4.27
CA GLU A 101 -22.67 -9.45 4.92
C GLU A 101 -22.51 -10.59 3.92
N LYS A 102 -21.28 -11.07 3.77
CA LYS A 102 -20.97 -12.22 2.91
C LYS A 102 -20.28 -13.30 3.73
N ARG A 103 -20.79 -14.53 3.63
CA ARG A 103 -20.10 -15.72 4.13
C ARG A 103 -19.15 -16.22 3.04
N ASP A 104 -17.86 -16.22 3.34
CA ASP A 104 -16.81 -16.77 2.50
C ASP A 104 -16.14 -17.95 3.21
N PHE A 105 -15.32 -18.70 2.49
CA PHE A 105 -14.69 -19.91 2.98
C PHE A 105 -13.18 -19.84 2.77
N GLU A 106 -12.40 -20.34 3.73
CA GLU A 106 -10.94 -20.36 3.65
C GLU A 106 -10.48 -21.31 2.54
N ALA A 107 -9.74 -20.79 1.57
CA ALA A 107 -9.16 -21.61 0.52
C ALA A 107 -8.17 -22.62 1.12
N GLY A 108 -8.38 -23.91 0.85
CA GLY A 108 -7.52 -25.00 1.32
C GLY A 108 -7.88 -25.62 2.67
N SER A 109 -8.88 -25.10 3.38
CA SER A 109 -9.28 -25.63 4.70
C SER A 109 -10.14 -26.91 4.64
N GLY A 110 -10.65 -27.29 3.45
CA GLY A 110 -11.62 -28.38 3.29
C GLY A 110 -11.08 -29.67 2.67
N THR A 111 -9.77 -29.77 2.39
CA THR A 111 -9.21 -30.83 1.52
C THR A 111 -8.23 -31.78 2.20
N LEU A 112 -7.98 -31.64 3.51
CA LEU A 112 -6.96 -32.46 4.18
C LEU A 112 -7.48 -33.86 4.59
N TYR A 113 -8.77 -34.02 4.89
CA TYR A 113 -9.37 -35.31 5.28
C TYR A 113 -10.82 -35.44 4.77
N VAL A 114 -11.25 -36.69 4.51
CA VAL A 114 -12.64 -37.01 4.12
C VAL A 114 -13.57 -36.63 5.28
N GLY A 115 -14.47 -35.65 5.06
CA GLY A 115 -15.41 -35.15 6.06
C GLY A 115 -15.02 -33.84 6.75
N GLN A 116 -13.89 -33.23 6.38
CA GLN A 116 -13.50 -31.92 6.91
C GLN A 116 -14.31 -30.79 6.26
N GLU A 117 -15.18 -30.13 7.03
CA GLU A 117 -15.91 -28.95 6.57
C GLU A 117 -14.96 -27.76 6.33
N MET A 118 -15.25 -26.96 5.32
CA MET A 118 -14.49 -25.72 5.10
C MET A 118 -14.78 -24.72 6.21
N ASN A 119 -13.72 -24.11 6.75
CA ASN A 119 -13.84 -23.02 7.70
C ASN A 119 -14.52 -21.85 7.01
N ALA A 120 -15.72 -21.53 7.47
CA ALA A 120 -16.45 -20.37 7.00
C ALA A 120 -16.06 -19.14 7.85
N PHE A 121 -15.87 -18.01 7.18
CA PHE A 121 -15.72 -16.72 7.84
C PHE A 121 -16.69 -15.71 7.24
N LYS A 122 -17.02 -14.70 8.03
CA LYS A 122 -17.90 -13.61 7.61
C LYS A 122 -17.05 -12.42 7.18
N THR A 123 -17.43 -11.81 6.07
CA THR A 123 -16.85 -10.54 5.60
C THR A 123 -17.96 -9.51 5.48
N TYR A 124 -17.68 -8.32 5.99
CA TYR A 124 -18.63 -7.22 6.03
C TYR A 124 -18.21 -6.13 5.05
N TYR A 125 -19.20 -5.59 4.33
CA TYR A 125 -18.98 -4.58 3.32
C TYR A 125 -19.95 -3.41 3.47
N VAL A 126 -19.45 -2.22 3.16
CA VAL A 126 -20.24 -1.02 2.92
C VAL A 126 -20.11 -0.63 1.45
N ILE A 127 -21.24 -0.35 0.80
CA ILE A 127 -21.28 0.09 -0.59
C ILE A 127 -21.53 1.59 -0.61
N VAL A 128 -20.59 2.32 -1.21
CA VAL A 128 -20.61 3.78 -1.33
C VAL A 128 -20.15 4.13 -2.74
N ASP A 129 -20.84 5.06 -3.40
CA ASP A 129 -20.56 5.45 -4.79
C ASP A 129 -20.50 4.24 -5.76
N ASN A 130 -21.36 3.24 -5.57
CA ASN A 130 -21.37 1.94 -6.29
C ASN A 130 -20.07 1.12 -6.15
N VAL A 131 -19.23 1.42 -5.17
CA VAL A 131 -18.00 0.69 -4.87
C VAL A 131 -18.16 -0.06 -3.55
N ARG A 132 -17.81 -1.35 -3.56
CA ARG A 132 -17.82 -2.20 -2.38
C ARG A 132 -16.53 -2.01 -1.58
N HIS A 133 -16.64 -1.55 -0.35
CA HIS A 133 -15.52 -1.41 0.58
C HIS A 133 -15.65 -2.40 1.73
N ARG A 134 -14.56 -3.12 2.05
CA ARG A 134 -14.52 -4.02 3.20
C ARG A 134 -14.36 -3.21 4.47
N ILE A 135 -15.13 -3.55 5.50
CA ILE A 135 -15.06 -2.96 6.84
C ILE A 135 -15.00 -4.04 7.91
N ASP A 136 -14.63 -3.64 9.11
CA ASP A 136 -14.61 -4.52 10.28
C ASP A 136 -16.03 -4.79 10.77
N GLU A 137 -16.22 -5.94 11.44
CA GLU A 137 -17.52 -6.35 11.98
C GLU A 137 -18.09 -5.35 12.99
N GLU A 138 -17.21 -4.77 13.81
CA GLU A 138 -17.58 -3.78 14.83
C GLU A 138 -18.18 -2.53 14.17
N VAL A 139 -17.51 -2.01 13.14
CA VAL A 139 -18.00 -0.87 12.35
C VAL A 139 -19.32 -1.22 11.66
N TYR A 140 -19.42 -2.42 11.05
CA TYR A 140 -20.64 -2.84 10.37
C TYR A 140 -21.88 -2.85 11.27
N LYS A 141 -21.74 -3.32 12.52
CA LYS A 141 -22.84 -3.42 13.48
C LYS A 141 -23.34 -2.07 13.99
N GLU A 142 -22.48 -1.05 13.96
CA GLU A 142 -22.81 0.28 14.47
C GLU A 142 -23.34 1.23 13.39
N LEU A 143 -23.17 0.90 12.11
CA LEU A 143 -23.64 1.73 11.00
C LEU A 143 -25.15 1.56 10.74
N ASP A 144 -25.82 2.70 10.55
CA ASP A 144 -27.19 2.72 10.01
C ASP A 144 -27.13 2.53 8.48
N PRO A 145 -27.86 1.56 7.90
CA PRO A 145 -27.96 1.38 6.45
C PRO A 145 -28.32 2.63 5.64
N ASN A 146 -29.04 3.59 6.24
CA ASN A 146 -29.42 4.86 5.60
C ASN A 146 -28.57 6.06 6.09
N GLY A 147 -27.56 5.81 6.92
CA GLY A 147 -26.69 6.82 7.49
C GLY A 147 -25.50 7.18 6.61
N GLU A 148 -24.50 7.74 7.25
CA GLU A 148 -23.22 8.08 6.64
C GLU A 148 -22.09 7.23 7.23
N VAL A 149 -21.01 7.11 6.48
CA VAL A 149 -19.77 6.47 6.91
C VAL A 149 -18.59 7.41 6.69
N ALA A 150 -17.62 7.38 7.60
CA ALA A 150 -16.44 8.24 7.57
C ALA A 150 -15.28 7.57 6.83
N PHE A 151 -14.83 8.18 5.74
CA PHE A 151 -13.61 7.78 5.03
C PHE A 151 -12.45 8.66 5.46
N HIS A 152 -11.40 8.04 6.01
CA HIS A 152 -10.20 8.72 6.45
C HIS A 152 -9.10 8.65 5.40
N TYR A 153 -8.79 9.78 4.76
CA TYR A 153 -7.75 9.89 3.74
C TYR A 153 -6.53 10.65 4.22
N ALA A 154 -5.36 10.22 3.74
CA ALA A 154 -4.12 10.98 3.87
C ALA A 154 -4.12 12.17 2.89
N PRO A 155 -3.76 13.39 3.32
CA PRO A 155 -3.97 14.61 2.54
C PRO A 155 -3.08 14.77 1.29
N VAL A 156 -1.89 14.16 1.28
CA VAL A 156 -0.91 14.28 0.18
C VAL A 156 -0.94 13.05 -0.71
N SER A 157 -0.92 11.84 -0.13
CA SER A 157 -0.98 10.60 -0.93
C SER A 157 -2.39 10.22 -1.39
N ASN A 158 -3.44 10.85 -0.84
CA ASN A 158 -4.85 10.42 -1.02
C ASN A 158 -5.08 8.94 -0.68
N TYR A 159 -4.23 8.38 0.19
CA TYR A 159 -4.34 7.00 0.62
C TYR A 159 -5.51 6.85 1.60
N LEU A 160 -6.39 5.87 1.36
CA LEU A 160 -7.45 5.50 2.29
C LEU A 160 -6.84 4.78 3.49
N ILE A 161 -6.81 5.46 4.64
CA ILE A 161 -6.22 4.96 5.87
C ILE A 161 -7.18 4.00 6.57
N ASN A 162 -8.43 4.43 6.75
CA ASN A 162 -9.47 3.66 7.42
C ASN A 162 -10.87 4.09 6.95
N ILE A 163 -11.84 3.22 7.16
CA ILE A 163 -13.26 3.52 7.09
C ILE A 163 -13.84 3.27 8.48
N ASP A 164 -14.51 4.26 9.05
CA ASP A 164 -15.01 4.21 10.42
C ASP A 164 -16.41 4.84 10.51
N ARG A 165 -17.01 4.78 11.70
CA ARG A 165 -18.26 5.46 12.01
C ARG A 165 -18.10 6.99 11.91
N PRO A 166 -19.16 7.72 11.54
CA PRO A 166 -19.18 9.17 11.63
C PRO A 166 -19.02 9.61 13.10
N GLU A 167 -18.08 10.52 13.37
CA GLU A 167 -17.90 11.20 14.66
C GLU A 167 -18.90 12.35 14.84
#